data_AF-A0A537D0F7-F1
#
_entry.id   AF-A0A537D0F7-F1
#
_cell.length_a   1.000
_cell.length_b   1.000
_cell.length_c   1.000
_cell.angle_alpha   90.00
_cell.angle_beta   90.00
_cell.angle_gamma   90.00
#
_symmetry.space_group_name_H-M   'P 1'
#
loop_
_entity.id
_entity.type
_entity.pdbx_description
1 polymer ?
#
loop_
_entity_poly.entity_id
_entity_poly.type
_entity_poly.pdbx_seq_one_letter_code
_entity_poly.pdbx_strand_id
1 'polypeptide(L)'
;MRKARMARHAPATSWQKCNTQDLARTDAAGALRGVRMTLGERLKLVRGATSQKAFAAELRIHENTVSNAERRDSATQEYLLKLAEARNINLHWLLTGHGPMRVGESDTSLLQEKISLALADALRAAYGARYATLPVETRARAMRAGANYLRAIGVTERTLPDTEALAKLIRLTIDVMRQAG
;
A
#
# COMPACT_ATOMS: atom_id res chain seq x y z
N MET A 1 -68.48 5.94 21.96
CA MET A 1 -67.21 6.65 22.24
C MET A 1 -66.05 5.94 21.52
N ARG A 2 -65.18 6.72 20.84
CA ARG A 2 -63.78 6.41 20.40
C ARG A 2 -63.57 5.21 19.44
N LYS A 3 -63.34 5.49 18.15
CA LYS A 3 -62.02 5.66 17.48
C LYS A 3 -61.18 4.38 17.35
N ALA A 4 -61.07 3.94 16.09
CA ALA A 4 -59.82 3.91 15.31
C ALA A 4 -58.93 2.63 15.29
N ARG A 5 -58.54 2.36 14.03
CA ARG A 5 -57.20 2.03 13.53
C ARG A 5 -56.77 0.55 13.46
N MET A 6 -56.59 0.18 12.18
CA MET A 6 -55.34 -0.28 11.56
C MET A 6 -54.98 -1.76 11.65
N ALA A 7 -55.20 -2.42 10.51
CA ALA A 7 -54.17 -3.01 9.67
C ALA A 7 -52.77 -3.18 10.30
N ARG A 8 -52.27 -4.42 10.26
CA ARG A 8 -50.88 -4.76 9.91
C ARG A 8 -50.84 -6.24 9.50
N HIS A 9 -51.08 -6.50 8.20
CA HIS A 9 -50.51 -7.67 7.54
C HIS A 9 -49.00 -7.47 7.49
N ALA A 10 -48.24 -8.44 7.98
CA ALA A 10 -46.81 -8.54 7.78
C ALA A 10 -46.53 -9.00 6.35
N PRO A 11 -45.66 -8.33 5.57
CA PRO A 11 -45.16 -8.92 4.35
C PRO A 11 -43.70 -9.37 4.51
N ALA A 12 -43.52 -10.63 4.10
CA ALA A 12 -42.50 -11.10 3.16
C ALA A 12 -41.02 -10.91 3.51
N THR A 13 -40.42 -12.04 3.88
CA THR A 13 -39.11 -12.48 3.42
C THR A 13 -38.88 -12.12 1.95
N SER A 14 -37.93 -11.22 1.70
CA SER A 14 -37.48 -10.81 0.37
C SER A 14 -35.95 -10.70 0.39
N TRP A 15 -35.27 -11.84 0.57
CA TRP A 15 -33.85 -11.99 0.22
C TRP A 15 -33.74 -12.23 -1.28
N GLN A 16 -33.91 -11.16 -2.05
CA GLN A 16 -33.66 -11.02 -3.50
C GLN A 16 -33.94 -9.54 -3.77
N LYS A 17 -32.95 -8.66 -3.95
CA LYS A 17 -32.03 -8.60 -5.07
C LYS A 17 -30.74 -7.88 -4.62
N CYS A 18 -29.62 -8.59 -4.52
CA CYS A 18 -28.33 -7.94 -4.77
C CYS A 18 -28.28 -7.69 -6.27
N ASN A 19 -28.61 -6.47 -6.70
CA ASN A 19 -28.53 -6.10 -8.09
C ASN A 19 -27.05 -5.89 -8.44
N THR A 20 -26.45 -6.90 -9.09
CA THR A 20 -25.08 -6.88 -9.66
C THR A 20 -24.98 -5.95 -10.89
N GLN A 21 -25.93 -5.06 -11.10
CA GLN A 21 -26.04 -4.19 -12.26
C GLN A 21 -26.19 -2.74 -11.79
N ASP A 22 -25.10 -2.10 -11.36
CA ASP A 22 -25.04 -0.63 -11.36
C ASP A 22 -23.61 -0.03 -11.21
N LEU A 23 -22.59 -0.65 -11.81
CA LEU A 23 -21.23 -0.07 -11.88
C LEU A 23 -20.63 -0.13 -13.28
N ALA A 24 -21.40 0.28 -14.29
CA ALA A 24 -20.86 0.52 -15.62
C ALA A 24 -21.44 1.82 -16.19
N ARG A 25 -20.85 2.95 -15.80
CA ARG A 25 -20.85 4.14 -16.67
C ARG A 25 -19.60 4.06 -17.53
N THR A 26 -19.78 3.70 -18.78
CA THR A 26 -18.76 3.74 -19.82
C THR A 26 -18.51 5.19 -20.23
N ASP A 27 -17.30 5.70 -20.00
CA ASP A 27 -16.74 6.82 -20.75
C ASP A 27 -16.19 6.34 -22.10
N ALA A 28 -16.25 7.20 -23.12
CA ALA A 28 -16.03 6.90 -24.53
C ALA A 28 -14.56 6.59 -24.91
N ALA A 29 -13.70 6.26 -23.95
CA ALA A 29 -12.29 5.92 -24.18
C ALA A 29 -11.93 4.70 -23.33
N GLY A 30 -12.12 3.51 -23.91
CA GLY A 30 -11.85 2.22 -23.28
C GLY A 30 -10.39 2.03 -22.87
N ALA A 31 -10.03 2.51 -21.68
CA ALA A 31 -8.77 2.20 -21.01
C ALA A 31 -9.09 1.59 -19.63
N LEU A 32 -8.48 0.44 -19.36
CA LEU A 32 -8.52 -0.28 -18.08
C LEU A 32 -8.04 0.64 -16.95
N ARG A 33 -8.95 1.41 -16.33
CA ARG A 33 -8.65 2.11 -15.08
C ARG A 33 -8.71 1.07 -13.96
N GLY A 34 -7.54 0.66 -13.46
CA GLY A 34 -7.46 0.18 -12.08
C GLY A 34 -8.18 1.18 -11.18
N VAL A 35 -9.07 0.69 -10.32
CA VAL A 35 -9.90 1.51 -9.43
C VAL A 35 -8.99 2.41 -8.62
N ARG A 36 -8.86 3.69 -9.02
CA ARG A 36 -8.11 4.69 -8.23
C ARG A 36 -8.99 5.05 -7.05
N MET A 37 -8.53 4.69 -5.85
CA MET A 37 -9.16 5.07 -4.60
C MET A 37 -9.26 6.60 -4.52
N THR A 38 -10.44 7.11 -4.20
CA THR A 38 -10.74 8.53 -3.98
C THR A 38 -10.13 9.03 -2.67
N LEU A 39 -9.98 10.35 -2.50
CA LEU A 39 -9.59 10.96 -1.22
C LEU A 39 -10.60 10.61 -0.11
N GLY A 40 -11.90 10.65 -0.39
CA GLY A 40 -12.96 10.31 0.56
C GLY A 40 -12.86 8.88 1.07
N GLU A 41 -12.55 7.92 0.20
CA GLU A 41 -12.26 6.54 0.60
C GLU A 41 -10.98 6.45 1.44
N ARG A 42 -9.90 7.15 1.06
CA ARG A 42 -8.65 7.16 1.84
C ARG A 42 -8.88 7.73 3.24
N LEU A 43 -9.69 8.78 3.38
CA LEU A 43 -10.06 9.37 4.67
C LEU A 43 -10.85 8.38 5.53
N LYS A 44 -11.80 7.65 4.94
CA LYS A 44 -12.51 6.56 5.64
C LYS A 44 -11.56 5.46 6.10
N LEU A 45 -10.56 5.12 5.28
CA LEU A 45 -9.55 4.12 5.60
C LEU A 45 -8.68 4.58 6.78
N VAL A 46 -8.25 5.85 6.82
CA VAL A 46 -7.53 6.43 7.97
C VAL A 46 -8.38 6.41 9.24
N ARG A 47 -9.65 6.81 9.15
CA ARG A 47 -10.56 6.82 10.32
C ARG A 47 -10.81 5.40 10.86
N GLY A 48 -10.89 4.42 9.97
CA GLY A 48 -11.18 3.03 10.29
C GLY A 48 -12.55 2.87 10.96
N ALA A 49 -12.59 2.10 12.05
CA ALA A 49 -13.81 1.84 12.81
C ALA A 49 -14.26 3.01 13.72
N THR A 50 -13.44 4.04 13.89
CA THR A 50 -13.77 5.22 14.73
C THR A 50 -14.99 5.93 14.14
N SER A 51 -15.96 6.32 14.97
CA SER A 51 -17.11 7.11 14.49
C SER A 51 -16.65 8.49 14.00
N GLN A 52 -17.37 9.09 13.05
CA GLN A 52 -17.03 10.44 12.54
C GLN A 52 -16.98 11.48 13.67
N LYS A 53 -17.92 11.41 14.62
CA LYS A 53 -17.95 12.24 15.83
C LYS A 53 -16.70 12.08 16.70
N ALA A 54 -16.32 10.84 17.02
CA ALA A 54 -15.14 10.60 17.87
C ALA A 54 -13.84 11.01 17.16
N PHE A 55 -13.74 10.75 15.86
CA PHE A 55 -12.61 11.14 15.04
C PHE A 55 -12.48 12.67 14.92
N ALA A 56 -13.61 13.37 14.77
CA ALA A 56 -13.63 14.83 14.76
C ALA A 56 -13.20 15.42 16.11
N ALA A 57 -13.62 14.82 17.22
CA ALA A 57 -13.22 15.24 18.56
C ALA A 57 -11.71 15.06 18.80
N GLU A 58 -11.14 13.93 18.36
CA GLU A 58 -9.70 13.66 18.40
C GLU A 58 -8.90 14.74 17.65
N LEU A 59 -9.34 15.09 16.44
CA LEU A 59 -8.70 16.09 15.59
C LEU A 59 -9.05 17.54 15.97
N ARG A 60 -9.90 17.73 16.98
CA ARG A 60 -10.43 19.05 17.40
C ARG A 60 -11.02 19.85 16.23
N ILE A 61 -11.87 19.20 15.44
CA ILE A 61 -12.62 19.79 14.32
C ILE A 61 -14.12 19.49 14.44
N HIS A 62 -14.93 20.16 13.63
CA HIS A 62 -16.36 19.89 13.58
C HIS A 62 -16.65 18.58 12.85
N GLU A 63 -17.62 17.78 13.34
CA GLU A 63 -18.01 16.49 12.73
C GLU A 63 -18.40 16.62 11.25
N ASN A 64 -19.15 17.68 10.91
CA ASN A 64 -19.49 18.02 9.52
C ASN A 64 -18.26 18.14 8.60
N THR A 65 -17.09 18.51 9.11
CA THR A 65 -15.85 18.57 8.30
C THR A 65 -15.44 17.17 7.86
N VAL A 66 -15.45 16.19 8.78
CA VAL A 66 -15.15 14.78 8.47
C VAL A 66 -16.18 14.21 7.50
N SER A 67 -17.46 14.39 7.80
CA SER A 67 -18.56 13.87 6.97
C SER A 67 -18.55 14.45 5.55
N ASN A 68 -18.36 15.77 5.41
CA ASN A 68 -18.25 16.41 4.10
C ASN A 68 -17.00 15.92 3.36
N ALA A 69 -15.86 15.78 4.03
CA ALA A 69 -14.64 15.37 3.38
C ALA A 69 -14.69 13.93 2.84
N GLU A 70 -15.24 13.00 3.63
CA GLU A 70 -15.43 11.61 3.22
C GLU A 70 -16.45 11.42 2.10
N ARG A 71 -17.42 12.33 1.96
CA ARG A 71 -18.50 12.25 0.97
C ARG A 71 -18.20 13.01 -0.32
N ARG A 72 -17.60 14.21 -0.21
CA ARG A 72 -17.39 15.13 -1.35
C ARG A 72 -16.04 14.97 -2.02
N ASP A 73 -15.21 14.06 -1.53
CA ASP A 73 -13.86 13.85 -2.05
C ASP A 73 -12.98 15.11 -2.01
N SER A 74 -13.18 15.94 -0.98
CA SER A 74 -12.56 17.26 -0.85
C SER A 74 -12.36 17.61 0.61
N ALA A 75 -11.15 18.05 0.96
CA ALA A 75 -10.76 18.37 2.33
C ALA A 75 -10.02 19.71 2.36
N THR A 76 -10.16 20.44 3.47
CA THR A 76 -9.33 21.63 3.70
C THR A 76 -7.91 21.21 4.04
N GLN A 77 -6.93 22.06 3.70
CA GLN A 77 -5.53 21.83 4.05
C GLN A 77 -5.35 21.66 5.57
N GLU A 78 -6.04 22.47 6.37
CA GLU A 78 -5.99 22.37 7.84
C GLU A 78 -6.42 20.99 8.35
N TYR A 79 -7.52 20.44 7.80
CA TYR A 79 -7.99 19.11 8.18
C TYR A 79 -6.96 18.02 7.83
N LEU A 80 -6.39 18.08 6.63
CA LEU A 80 -5.40 17.11 6.16
C LEU A 80 -4.12 17.14 7.02
N LEU A 81 -3.66 18.33 7.41
CA LEU A 81 -2.47 18.48 8.26
C LEU A 81 -2.71 17.94 9.68
N LYS A 82 -3.84 18.30 10.31
CA LYS A 82 -4.21 17.79 11.64
C LYS A 82 -4.32 16.26 11.65
N LEU A 83 -4.91 15.69 10.61
CA LEU A 83 -5.04 14.25 10.45
C LEU A 83 -3.67 13.58 10.24
N ALA A 84 -2.82 14.16 9.39
CA ALA A 84 -1.47 13.64 9.13
C ALA A 84 -0.63 13.59 10.42
N GLU A 85 -0.66 14.66 11.21
CA GLU A 85 0.04 14.75 12.48
C GLU A 85 -0.52 13.78 13.52
N ALA A 86 -1.83 13.77 13.75
CA ALA A 86 -2.45 12.96 14.81
C ALA A 86 -2.33 11.45 14.59
N ARG A 87 -2.29 11.00 13.32
CA ARG A 87 -2.30 9.57 12.95
C ARG A 87 -1.04 9.09 12.24
N ASN A 88 0.00 9.93 12.19
CA ASN A 88 1.26 9.65 11.49
C ASN A 88 1.03 9.23 10.02
N ILE A 89 0.13 9.93 9.32
CA ILE A 89 -0.23 9.62 7.92
C ILE A 89 0.65 10.41 6.97
N ASN A 90 1.13 9.75 5.93
CA ASN A 90 1.86 10.36 4.84
C ASN A 90 0.92 11.25 4.00
N LEU A 91 1.15 12.56 4.04
CA LEU A 91 0.34 13.53 3.31
C LEU A 91 0.36 13.31 1.79
N HIS A 92 1.48 12.81 1.24
CA HIS A 92 1.56 12.47 -0.18
C HIS A 92 0.58 11.36 -0.53
N TRP A 93 0.61 10.24 0.22
CA TRP A 93 -0.34 9.15 0.02
C TRP A 93 -1.79 9.61 0.21
N LEU A 94 -2.04 10.46 1.20
CA LEU A 94 -3.38 10.97 1.44
C LEU A 94 -3.92 11.79 0.26
N LEU A 95 -3.07 12.54 -0.43
CA LEU A 95 -3.46 13.38 -1.59
C LEU A 95 -3.50 12.60 -2.90
N THR A 96 -2.53 11.72 -3.13
CA THR A 96 -2.34 11.06 -4.44
C THR A 96 -2.81 9.62 -4.48
N GLY A 97 -2.93 8.97 -3.32
CA GLY A 97 -3.13 7.52 -3.18
C GLY A 97 -1.90 6.66 -3.49
N HIS A 98 -0.72 7.27 -3.68
CA HIS A 98 0.51 6.56 -4.02
C HIS A 98 1.48 6.49 -2.83
N GLY A 99 2.26 5.41 -2.77
CA GLY A 99 3.26 5.18 -1.73
C GLY A 99 2.68 4.64 -0.42
N PRO A 100 3.46 4.70 0.67
CA PRO A 100 3.06 4.16 1.97
C PRO A 100 2.07 5.09 2.68
N MET A 101 1.09 4.50 3.36
CA MET A 101 0.06 5.23 4.10
C MET A 101 0.64 5.98 5.29
N ARG A 102 1.58 5.39 6.03
CA ARG A 102 2.19 6.04 7.20
C ARG A 102 3.59 6.54 6.93
N VAL A 103 3.97 7.60 7.65
CA VAL A 103 5.34 8.09 7.64
C VAL A 103 6.24 7.06 8.33
N GLY A 104 7.32 6.66 7.68
CA GLY A 104 8.26 5.63 8.18
C GLY A 104 7.93 4.21 7.74
N GLU A 105 6.73 3.95 7.20
CA GLU A 105 6.51 2.77 6.37
C GLU A 105 7.34 3.00 5.09
N SER A 106 8.38 2.19 4.88
CA SER A 106 9.04 2.16 3.57
C SER A 106 8.05 1.58 2.57
N ASP A 107 8.01 2.09 1.33
CA ASP A 107 7.30 1.39 0.27
C ASP A 107 8.05 0.08 0.04
N THR A 108 7.62 -0.96 0.76
CA THR A 108 8.26 -2.27 0.75
C THR A 108 8.29 -2.82 -0.67
N SER A 109 7.35 -2.40 -1.53
CA SER A 109 7.34 -2.75 -2.94
C SER A 109 8.50 -2.08 -3.70
N LEU A 110 8.67 -0.77 -3.56
CA LEU A 110 9.76 -0.04 -4.23
C LEU A 110 11.14 -0.47 -3.71
N LEU A 111 11.29 -0.59 -2.39
CA LEU A 111 12.54 -1.05 -1.78
C LEU A 111 12.87 -2.48 -2.24
N GLN A 112 11.88 -3.37 -2.31
CA GLN A 112 12.05 -4.73 -2.80
C GLN A 112 12.47 -4.74 -4.28
N GLU A 113 11.90 -3.87 -5.10
CA GLU A 113 12.28 -3.71 -6.51
C GLU A 113 13.72 -3.19 -6.64
N LYS A 114 14.09 -2.14 -5.91
CA LYS A 114 15.45 -1.58 -5.90
C LYS A 114 16.48 -2.60 -5.43
N ILE A 115 16.19 -3.36 -4.37
CA ILE A 115 17.05 -4.45 -3.90
C ILE A 115 17.22 -5.52 -4.98
N SER A 116 16.13 -5.89 -5.67
CA SER A 116 16.16 -6.92 -6.71
C SER A 116 17.03 -6.50 -7.90
N LEU A 117 16.88 -5.25 -8.35
CA LEU A 117 17.69 -4.65 -9.42
C LEU A 117 19.18 -4.57 -9.02
N ALA A 118 19.47 -4.01 -7.84
CA ALA A 118 20.84 -3.86 -7.36
C ALA A 118 21.57 -5.20 -7.20
N LEU A 119 20.87 -6.24 -6.71
CA LEU A 119 21.44 -7.59 -6.62
C LEU A 119 21.67 -8.23 -8.00
N ALA A 120 20.82 -7.95 -8.99
CA ALA A 120 21.02 -8.44 -10.35
C ALA A 120 22.26 -7.80 -10.99
N ASP A 121 22.44 -6.49 -10.83
CA ASP A 121 23.61 -5.78 -11.32
C ASP A 121 24.89 -6.21 -10.58
N ALA A 122 24.79 -6.42 -9.28
CA ALA A 122 25.89 -6.93 -8.48
C ALA A 122 26.28 -8.37 -8.86
N LEU A 123 25.32 -9.23 -9.22
CA LEU A 123 25.60 -10.56 -9.77
C LEU A 123 26.34 -10.47 -11.12
N ARG A 124 25.91 -9.57 -12.01
CA ARG A 124 26.60 -9.32 -13.28
C ARG A 124 28.02 -8.81 -13.04
N ALA A 125 28.20 -7.84 -12.15
CA ALA A 125 29.51 -7.29 -11.78
C ALA A 125 30.42 -8.35 -11.12
N ALA A 126 29.85 -9.20 -10.25
CA ALA A 126 30.60 -10.23 -9.55
C ALA A 126 31.21 -11.27 -10.50
N TYR A 127 30.45 -11.66 -11.54
CA TYR A 127 30.80 -12.77 -12.44
C TYR A 127 31.24 -12.35 -13.84
N GLY A 128 31.02 -11.09 -14.23
CA GLY A 128 31.37 -10.57 -15.55
C GLY A 128 30.80 -11.44 -16.68
N ALA A 129 31.67 -11.83 -17.61
CA ALA A 129 31.32 -12.70 -18.75
C ALA A 129 30.76 -14.08 -18.33
N ARG A 130 31.12 -14.58 -17.14
CA ARG A 130 30.62 -15.86 -16.61
C ARG A 130 29.17 -15.78 -16.12
N TYR A 131 28.59 -14.59 -16.02
CA TYR A 131 27.20 -14.42 -15.61
C TYR A 131 26.23 -15.17 -16.54
N ALA A 132 26.52 -15.18 -17.85
CA ALA A 132 25.69 -15.84 -18.86
C ALA A 132 25.63 -17.36 -18.70
N THR A 133 26.68 -17.97 -18.13
CA THR A 133 26.79 -19.42 -17.93
C THR A 133 26.38 -19.89 -16.53
N LEU A 134 26.03 -18.97 -15.63
CA LEU A 134 25.53 -19.32 -14.31
C LEU A 134 24.13 -19.96 -14.40
N PRO A 135 23.92 -21.14 -13.76
CA PRO A 135 22.61 -21.74 -13.65
C PRO A 135 21.59 -20.76 -13.07
N VAL A 136 20.36 -20.81 -13.59
CA VAL A 136 19.24 -19.95 -13.13
C VAL A 136 19.03 -20.12 -11.62
N GLU A 137 19.15 -21.35 -11.14
CA GLU A 137 18.93 -21.76 -9.76
C GLU A 137 19.98 -21.13 -8.84
N THR A 138 21.25 -21.13 -9.25
CA THR A 138 22.35 -20.51 -8.51
C THR A 138 22.15 -19.00 -8.42
N ARG A 139 21.75 -18.35 -9.51
CA ARG A 139 21.41 -16.92 -9.53
C ARG A 139 20.26 -16.63 -8.57
N ALA A 140 19.17 -17.38 -8.68
CA ALA A 140 17.98 -17.21 -7.84
C ALA A 140 18.27 -17.47 -6.35
N ARG A 141 19.13 -18.44 -6.03
CA ARG A 141 19.54 -18.73 -4.65
C ARG A 141 20.40 -17.60 -4.07
N ALA A 142 21.37 -17.09 -4.84
CA ALA A 142 22.21 -15.98 -4.44
C ALA A 142 21.41 -14.68 -4.23
N MET A 143 20.48 -14.35 -5.14
CA MET A 143 19.59 -13.19 -4.98
C MET A 143 18.72 -13.30 -3.74
N ARG A 144 18.12 -14.47 -3.48
CA ARG A 144 17.29 -14.69 -2.29
C ARG A 144 18.08 -14.54 -1.00
N ALA A 145 19.28 -15.14 -0.94
CA ALA A 145 20.15 -15.04 0.23
C ALA A 145 20.62 -13.59 0.47
N GLY A 146 21.07 -12.89 -0.58
CA GLY A 146 21.46 -11.48 -0.50
C GLY A 146 20.31 -10.58 -0.05
N ALA A 147 19.10 -10.76 -0.61
CA ALA A 147 17.93 -9.98 -0.21
C ALA A 147 17.51 -10.24 1.25
N ASN A 148 17.59 -11.50 1.71
CA ASN A 148 17.35 -11.84 3.12
C ASN A 148 18.35 -11.15 4.04
N TYR A 149 19.63 -11.15 3.68
CA TYR A 149 20.69 -10.49 4.45
C TYR A 149 20.45 -8.98 4.55
N LEU A 150 20.19 -8.30 3.42
CA LEU A 150 19.94 -6.86 3.39
C LEU A 150 18.71 -6.47 4.23
N ARG A 151 17.66 -7.30 4.22
CA ARG A 151 16.51 -7.12 5.11
C ARG A 151 16.86 -7.32 6.58
N ALA A 152 17.65 -8.34 6.91
CA ALA A 152 18.02 -8.65 8.29
C ALA A 152 18.83 -7.52 8.95
N ILE A 153 19.66 -6.81 8.19
CA ILE A 153 20.44 -5.66 8.68
C ILE A 153 19.65 -4.32 8.61
N GLY A 154 18.37 -4.35 8.22
CA GLY A 154 17.51 -3.17 8.18
C GLY A 154 17.87 -2.17 7.09
N VAL A 155 18.33 -2.62 5.91
CA VAL A 155 18.59 -1.70 4.79
C VAL A 155 17.32 -0.96 4.40
N THR A 156 17.45 0.36 4.26
CA THR A 156 16.42 1.26 3.74
C THR A 156 16.79 1.72 2.33
N GLU A 157 15.87 2.44 1.68
CA GLU A 157 16.12 3.02 0.36
C GLU A 157 17.37 3.94 0.32
N ARG A 158 17.65 4.63 1.42
CA ARG A 158 18.76 5.59 1.55
C ARG A 158 20.09 4.94 1.92
N THR A 159 20.06 3.70 2.38
CA THR A 159 21.23 2.98 2.90
C THR A 159 21.54 1.73 2.09
N LEU A 160 20.96 1.60 0.89
CA LEU A 160 21.25 0.49 -0.01
C LEU A 160 22.72 0.56 -0.44
N PRO A 161 23.53 -0.50 -0.24
CA PRO A 161 24.93 -0.49 -0.66
C PRO A 161 25.07 -0.38 -2.18
N ASP A 162 26.19 0.19 -2.63
CA ASP A 162 26.50 0.25 -4.06
C ASP A 162 26.74 -1.13 -4.67
N THR A 163 26.78 -1.17 -6.00
CA THR A 163 26.93 -2.40 -6.79
C THR A 163 28.21 -3.17 -6.46
N GLU A 164 29.31 -2.47 -6.12
CA GLU A 164 30.60 -3.11 -5.84
C GLU A 164 30.57 -3.82 -4.48
N ALA A 165 30.04 -3.15 -3.44
CA ALA A 165 29.84 -3.72 -2.12
C ALA A 165 28.89 -4.93 -2.17
N LEU A 166 27.79 -4.83 -2.93
CA LEU A 166 26.88 -5.94 -3.15
C LEU A 166 27.53 -7.10 -3.92
N ALA A 167 28.40 -6.82 -4.89
CA ALA A 167 29.12 -7.85 -5.64
C ALA A 167 30.07 -8.63 -4.73
N LYS A 168 30.76 -7.95 -3.80
CA LYS A 168 31.59 -8.59 -2.76
C LYS A 168 30.74 -9.49 -1.86
N LEU A 169 29.58 -9.01 -1.41
CA LEU A 169 28.64 -9.80 -0.61
C LEU A 169 28.17 -11.07 -1.35
N ILE A 170 27.84 -10.96 -2.63
CA ILE A 170 27.38 -12.10 -3.45
C ILE A 170 28.47 -13.14 -3.62
N ARG A 171 29.72 -12.72 -3.87
CA ARG A 171 30.87 -13.65 -3.96
C ARG A 171 31.02 -14.44 -2.66
N LEU A 172 31.05 -13.73 -1.53
CA LEU A 172 31.13 -14.35 -0.20
C LEU A 172 29.96 -15.31 0.06
N THR A 173 28.74 -14.91 -0.28
CA THR A 173 27.54 -15.74 -0.09
C THR A 173 27.65 -17.06 -0.84
N ILE A 174 28.13 -17.03 -2.08
CA ILE A 174 28.26 -18.23 -2.90
C ILE A 174 29.43 -19.11 -2.45
N ASP A 175 30.54 -18.51 -2.02
CA ASP A 175 31.67 -19.27 -1.47
C ASP A 175 31.30 -19.98 -0.16
N VAL A 176 30.54 -19.32 0.74
CA VAL A 176 29.97 -19.95 1.93
C VAL A 176 29.03 -21.11 1.53
N MET A 177 28.17 -20.92 0.53
CA MET A 177 27.30 -22.00 0.04
C MET A 177 28.06 -23.19 -0.53
N ARG A 178 29.24 -22.98 -1.12
CA ARG A 178 30.11 -24.06 -1.65
C ARG A 178 30.84 -24.82 -0.56
N GLN A 179 31.17 -24.16 0.55
CA GLN A 179 31.88 -24.77 1.68
C GLN A 179 30.95 -25.53 2.64
N ALA A 180 29.65 -25.20 2.63
CA ALA A 180 28.64 -25.80 3.49
C ALA A 180 27.98 -27.07 2.90
N GLY A 181 28.45 -27.58 1.76
CA GLY A 181 27.99 -28.80 1.10
C GLY A 181 29.14 -29.75 0.84
#